data_AF-A0A960PMT8-F1
#
_entry.id   AF-A0A960PMT8-F1
#
_cell.length_a   1.000
_cell.length_b   1.000
_cell.length_c   1.000
_cell.angle_alpha   90.00
_cell.angle_beta   90.00
_cell.angle_gamma   90.00
#
_symmetry.space_group_name_H-M   'P 1'
#
loop_
_entity.id
_entity.type
_entity.pdbx_description
1 polymer ?
#
loop_
_entity_poly.entity_id
_entity_poly.type
_entity_poly.pdbx_seq_one_letter_code
_entity_poly.pdbx_strand_id
1 'polypeptide(L)'
;CLNDRARAREIALSRGRGYLNSMVALYHDTMPKREGAPVWPEPPFSIPDEEVLDQLIAGGWMLCGTPEEVLEQVNNYQSVGVDQLVFGFPPEGVTHEENLEMIELFGTQVIPEFDKDPVHSTTRMREAARPKYERWNQPFSDVVLNAEPVIPTSALIQY
;
A
#
# COMPACT_ATOMS: atom_id res chain seq x y z
N CYS A 1 -6.22 8.61 -8.24
CA CYS A 1 -7.62 8.79 -8.67
C CYS A 1 -8.07 10.16 -8.20
N LEU A 2 -8.39 11.07 -9.13
CA LEU A 2 -8.97 12.39 -8.85
C LEU A 2 -10.06 12.66 -9.89
N ASN A 3 -10.98 13.60 -9.65
CA ASN A 3 -12.00 13.95 -10.63
C ASN A 3 -11.39 14.60 -11.89
N ASP A 4 -10.32 15.36 -11.72
CA ASP A 4 -9.60 15.97 -12.83
C ASP A 4 -8.42 15.09 -13.28
N ARG A 5 -8.55 14.54 -14.49
CA ARG A 5 -7.51 13.76 -15.15
C ARG A 5 -6.18 14.51 -15.29
N ALA A 6 -6.22 15.77 -15.70
CA ALA A 6 -5.02 16.57 -15.92
C ALA A 6 -4.28 16.77 -14.59
N ARG A 7 -5.03 17.08 -13.53
CA ARG A 7 -4.47 17.22 -12.18
C ARG A 7 -3.87 15.92 -11.66
N ALA A 8 -4.54 14.78 -11.89
CA ALA A 8 -4.03 13.47 -11.49
C ALA A 8 -2.66 13.16 -12.15
N ARG A 9 -2.51 13.49 -13.43
CA ARG A 9 -1.26 13.29 -14.18
C ARG A 9 -0.17 14.29 -13.79
N GLU A 10 -0.53 15.55 -13.55
CA GLU A 10 0.39 16.57 -13.02
C GLU A 10 1.02 16.11 -11.70
N ILE A 11 0.21 15.58 -10.78
CA ILE A 11 0.68 15.04 -9.50
C ILE A 11 1.57 13.81 -9.72
N ALA A 12 1.24 12.94 -10.68
CA ALA A 12 2.06 11.77 -11.00
C ALA A 12 3.44 12.18 -11.54
N LEU A 13 3.52 13.28 -12.29
CA LEU A 13 4.77 13.85 -12.81
C LEU A 13 5.49 14.77 -11.81
N SER A 14 4.90 15.02 -10.64
CA SER A 14 5.49 15.90 -9.63
C SER A 14 6.77 15.30 -9.05
N ARG A 15 7.68 16.20 -8.64
CA ARG A 15 8.98 15.81 -8.08
C ARG A 15 8.80 14.97 -6.81
N GLY A 16 9.59 13.91 -6.71
CA GLY A 16 9.55 12.96 -5.59
C GLY A 16 8.69 11.72 -5.87
N ARG A 17 7.89 11.69 -6.95
CA ARG A 17 7.25 10.45 -7.39
C ARG A 17 8.31 9.42 -7.77
N GLY A 18 8.20 8.21 -7.23
CA GLY A 18 9.18 7.13 -7.42
C GLY A 18 10.25 7.07 -6.34
N TYR A 19 10.32 8.08 -5.44
CA TYR A 19 11.30 8.11 -4.36
C TYR A 19 11.15 6.95 -3.39
N LEU A 20 9.95 6.71 -2.85
CA LEU A 20 9.69 5.59 -1.94
C LEU A 20 10.07 4.24 -2.55
N ASN A 21 9.67 3.97 -3.79
CA ASN A 21 10.03 2.74 -4.48
C ASN A 21 11.56 2.62 -4.70
N SER A 22 12.21 3.74 -5.05
CA SER A 22 13.67 3.79 -5.17
C SER A 22 14.35 3.48 -3.83
N MET A 23 13.84 4.01 -2.71
CA MET A 23 14.42 3.73 -1.39
C MET A 23 14.30 2.25 -1.02
N VAL A 24 13.18 1.61 -1.36
CA VAL A 24 13.04 0.16 -1.21
C VAL A 24 14.10 -0.57 -2.02
N ALA A 25 14.26 -0.19 -3.30
CA ALA A 25 15.26 -0.79 -4.18
C ALA A 25 16.71 -0.49 -3.76
N LEU A 26 17.00 0.61 -3.09
CA LEU A 26 18.37 0.92 -2.65
C LEU A 26 18.72 0.21 -1.34
N TYR A 27 17.82 0.22 -0.36
CA TYR A 27 18.15 -0.14 1.03
C TYR A 27 17.61 -1.49 1.51
N HIS A 28 16.57 -2.06 0.89
CA HIS A 28 16.15 -3.43 1.23
C HIS A 28 17.03 -4.46 0.53
N ASP A 29 17.69 -5.31 1.30
CA ASP A 29 18.49 -6.46 0.87
C ASP A 29 17.73 -7.80 1.01
N THR A 30 16.55 -7.78 1.63
CA THR A 30 15.70 -8.96 1.87
C THR A 30 14.92 -9.42 0.64
N MET A 31 14.92 -8.65 -0.45
CA MET A 31 14.30 -8.99 -1.73
C MET A 31 15.32 -8.85 -2.88
N PRO A 32 15.30 -9.74 -3.90
CA PRO A 32 16.12 -9.58 -5.10
C PRO A 32 15.84 -8.24 -5.78
N LYS A 33 16.88 -7.57 -6.26
CA LYS A 33 16.73 -6.35 -7.05
C LYS A 33 16.06 -6.70 -8.37
N ARG A 34 15.04 -5.94 -8.75
CA ARG A 34 14.40 -6.05 -10.06
C ARG A 34 15.34 -5.51 -11.14
N GLU A 35 15.31 -6.10 -12.33
CA GLU A 35 15.97 -5.54 -13.51
C GLU A 35 15.52 -4.09 -13.76
N GLY A 36 16.47 -3.18 -13.94
CA GLY A 36 16.21 -1.75 -14.14
C GLY A 36 15.90 -0.95 -12.87
N ALA A 37 15.86 -1.56 -11.69
CA ALA A 37 15.73 -0.83 -10.44
C ALA A 37 17.05 -0.12 -10.06
N PRO A 38 17.00 1.07 -9.45
CA PRO A 38 18.21 1.81 -9.10
C PRO A 38 19.03 1.04 -8.06
N VAL A 39 20.35 0.99 -8.26
CA VAL A 39 21.31 0.41 -7.32
C VAL A 39 22.27 1.50 -6.84
N TRP A 40 22.56 1.53 -5.54
CA TRP A 40 23.50 2.51 -4.99
C TRP A 40 24.82 2.51 -5.77
N PRO A 41 25.34 3.67 -6.24
CA PRO A 41 24.97 5.04 -5.86
C PRO A 41 24.06 5.79 -6.85
N GLU A 42 23.29 5.09 -7.68
CA GLU A 42 22.38 5.71 -8.64
C GLU A 42 21.32 6.60 -7.96
N PRO A 43 20.91 7.71 -8.59
CA PRO A 43 19.89 8.57 -8.04
C PRO A 43 18.50 7.90 -8.06
N PRO A 44 17.57 8.30 -7.17
CA PRO A 44 16.20 7.84 -7.22
C PRO A 44 15.53 8.09 -8.59
N PHE A 45 14.74 7.11 -9.03
CA PHE A 45 13.97 7.22 -10.26
C PHE A 45 12.90 8.32 -10.14
N SER A 46 12.80 9.14 -11.18
CA SER A 46 11.75 10.14 -11.36
C SER A 46 11.11 9.93 -12.73
N ILE A 47 9.79 10.09 -12.81
CA ILE A 47 9.05 9.95 -14.07
C ILE A 47 9.35 11.19 -14.93
N PRO A 48 10.00 11.05 -16.11
CA PRO A 48 10.49 12.19 -16.87
C PRO A 48 9.40 12.90 -17.68
N ASP A 49 8.43 12.16 -18.21
CA ASP A 49 7.42 12.65 -19.15
C ASP A 49 6.15 11.79 -19.14
N GLU A 50 5.14 12.24 -19.89
CA GLU A 50 3.85 11.54 -20.02
C GLU A 50 3.95 10.19 -20.73
N GLU A 51 4.92 10.00 -21.63
CA GLU A 51 5.08 8.73 -22.35
C GLU A 51 5.52 7.64 -21.37
N VAL A 52 6.50 7.94 -20.52
CA VAL A 52 6.92 7.03 -19.45
C VAL A 52 5.80 6.82 -18.43
N LEU A 53 5.02 7.86 -18.10
CA LEU A 53 3.85 7.69 -17.24
C LEU A 53 2.83 6.70 -17.82
N ASP A 54 2.53 6.80 -19.12
CA ASP A 54 1.60 5.90 -19.80
C ASP A 54 2.13 4.47 -19.85
N GLN A 55 3.44 4.28 -20.07
CA GLN A 55 4.07 2.96 -19.99
C GLN A 55 3.97 2.35 -18.57
N LEU A 56 4.13 3.16 -17.52
CA LEU A 56 3.98 2.71 -16.13
C LEU A 56 2.54 2.32 -15.81
N ILE A 57 1.55 3.09 -16.28
CA ILE A 57 0.13 2.78 -16.11
C ILE A 57 -0.23 1.49 -16.87
N ALA A 58 0.13 1.41 -18.15
CA ALA A 58 -0.12 0.23 -18.99
C ALA A 58 0.55 -1.04 -18.45
N GLY A 59 1.74 -0.89 -17.84
CA GLY A 59 2.46 -1.98 -17.19
C GLY A 59 1.93 -2.38 -15.81
N GLY A 60 0.88 -1.73 -15.30
CA GLY A 60 0.33 -2.01 -13.97
C GLY A 60 1.26 -1.61 -12.81
N TRP A 61 2.13 -0.63 -13.02
CA TRP A 61 3.04 -0.11 -11.98
C TRP A 61 2.43 1.05 -11.18
N MET A 62 1.39 1.68 -11.73
CA MET A 62 0.72 2.82 -11.11
C MET A 62 -0.74 2.87 -11.54
N LEU A 63 -1.60 3.28 -10.62
CA LEU A 63 -2.97 3.69 -10.93
C LEU A 63 -3.05 5.21 -10.98
N CYS A 64 -3.46 5.77 -12.11
CA CYS A 64 -3.51 7.23 -12.32
C CYS A 64 -4.61 7.61 -13.31
N GLY A 65 -5.41 8.63 -12.98
CA GLY A 65 -6.52 9.09 -13.81
C GLY A 65 -7.80 9.37 -13.02
N THR A 66 -8.91 9.45 -13.76
CA THR A 66 -10.28 9.55 -13.23
C THR A 66 -10.75 8.21 -12.65
N PRO A 67 -11.88 8.17 -11.90
CA PRO A 67 -12.44 6.92 -11.41
C PRO A 67 -12.65 5.88 -12.50
N GLU A 68 -13.10 6.27 -13.69
CA GLU A 68 -13.33 5.38 -14.84
C GLU A 68 -12.03 4.78 -15.36
N GLU A 69 -10.98 5.60 -15.50
CA GLU A 69 -9.65 5.12 -15.93
C GLU A 69 -9.05 4.18 -14.88
N VAL A 70 -9.22 4.50 -13.58
CA VAL A 70 -8.76 3.63 -12.50
C VAL A 70 -9.52 2.32 -12.47
N LEU A 71 -10.84 2.30 -12.72
CA LEU A 71 -11.63 1.07 -12.82
C LEU A 71 -11.10 0.15 -13.92
N GLU A 72 -10.80 0.70 -15.10
CA GLU A 72 -10.20 -0.06 -16.21
C GLU A 72 -8.83 -0.63 -15.80
N GLN A 73 -7.99 0.17 -15.16
CA GLN A 73 -6.66 -0.25 -14.71
C GLN A 73 -6.75 -1.32 -13.61
N VAL A 74 -7.70 -1.23 -12.67
CA VAL A 74 -7.92 -2.23 -11.61
C VAL A 74 -8.37 -3.57 -12.20
N ASN A 75 -9.20 -3.55 -13.25
CA ASN A 75 -9.67 -4.75 -13.93
C ASN A 75 -8.52 -5.61 -14.49
N ASN A 76 -7.39 -4.99 -14.85
CA ASN A 76 -6.20 -5.73 -15.29
C ASN A 76 -5.63 -6.64 -14.20
N TYR A 77 -5.66 -6.24 -12.92
CA TYR A 77 -5.21 -7.09 -11.82
C TYR A 77 -6.13 -8.29 -11.60
N GLN A 78 -7.43 -8.11 -11.79
CA GLN A 78 -8.38 -9.22 -11.71
C GLN A 78 -8.10 -10.28 -12.78
N SER A 79 -7.69 -9.87 -13.99
CA SER A 79 -7.37 -10.79 -15.08
C SER A 79 -6.21 -11.74 -14.79
N VAL A 80 -5.29 -11.36 -13.90
CA VAL A 80 -4.14 -12.19 -13.50
C VAL A 80 -4.40 -13.03 -12.24
N GLY A 81 -5.62 -12.99 -11.70
CA GLY A 81 -6.04 -13.80 -10.55
C GLY A 81 -5.70 -13.18 -9.19
N VAL A 82 -5.42 -11.87 -9.12
CA VAL A 82 -5.30 -11.17 -7.83
C VAL A 82 -6.66 -11.19 -7.13
N ASP A 83 -6.67 -11.64 -5.87
CA ASP A 83 -7.86 -11.74 -5.03
C ASP A 83 -7.99 -10.59 -4.02
N GLN A 84 -6.90 -9.87 -3.77
CA GLN A 84 -6.85 -8.71 -2.89
C GLN A 84 -5.91 -7.63 -3.42
N LEU A 85 -6.43 -6.40 -3.51
CA LEU A 85 -5.63 -5.21 -3.84
C LEU A 85 -5.54 -4.31 -2.61
N VAL A 86 -4.32 -3.87 -2.29
CA VAL A 86 -4.06 -2.94 -1.19
C VAL A 86 -3.52 -1.64 -1.78
N PHE A 87 -4.22 -0.54 -1.52
CA PHE A 87 -3.85 0.77 -2.04
C PHE A 87 -2.99 1.51 -1.02
N GLY A 88 -1.75 1.80 -1.40
CA GLY A 88 -0.93 2.78 -0.72
C GLY A 88 -1.25 4.18 -1.27
N PHE A 89 -1.54 5.13 -0.39
CA PHE A 89 -1.67 6.52 -0.80
C PHE A 89 -0.28 7.14 -0.95
N PRO A 90 -0.01 7.81 -2.08
CA PRO A 90 1.20 8.61 -2.25
C PRO A 90 1.48 9.51 -1.03
N PRO A 91 2.62 9.42 -0.34
CA PRO A 91 2.99 10.48 0.58
C PRO A 91 3.56 11.70 -0.14
N GLU A 92 4.14 11.52 -1.34
CA GLU A 92 4.78 12.60 -2.08
C GLU A 92 3.85 13.24 -3.12
N GLY A 93 3.85 14.58 -3.18
CA GLY A 93 3.25 15.34 -4.27
C GLY A 93 1.73 15.50 -4.22
N VAL A 94 1.07 14.98 -3.18
CA VAL A 94 -0.38 15.13 -2.94
C VAL A 94 -0.64 15.99 -1.71
N THR A 95 -1.61 16.88 -1.82
CA THR A 95 -2.12 17.66 -0.69
C THR A 95 -3.06 16.81 0.18
N HIS A 96 -3.41 17.34 1.36
CA HIS A 96 -4.39 16.68 2.22
C HIS A 96 -5.76 16.55 1.54
N GLU A 97 -6.22 17.62 0.88
CA GLU A 97 -7.52 17.64 0.20
C GLU A 97 -7.57 16.65 -0.97
N GLU A 98 -6.49 16.54 -1.76
CA GLU A 98 -6.41 15.56 -2.85
C GLU A 98 -6.40 14.11 -2.32
N ASN A 99 -5.84 13.88 -1.13
CA ASN A 99 -5.94 12.58 -0.48
C ASN A 99 -7.38 12.28 -0.01
N LEU A 100 -8.07 13.27 0.57
CA LEU A 100 -9.47 13.11 0.96
C LEU A 100 -10.37 12.85 -0.26
N GLU A 101 -10.18 13.61 -1.34
CA GLU A 101 -10.87 13.39 -2.61
C GLU A 101 -10.60 11.98 -3.14
N MET A 102 -9.34 11.54 -3.14
CA MET A 102 -9.00 10.19 -3.59
C MET A 102 -9.69 9.11 -2.74
N ILE A 103 -9.70 9.26 -1.41
CA ILE A 103 -10.39 8.34 -0.50
C ILE A 103 -11.90 8.31 -0.81
N GLU A 104 -12.52 9.48 -1.00
CA GLU A 104 -13.94 9.60 -1.32
C GLU A 104 -14.28 8.93 -2.66
N LEU A 105 -13.52 9.21 -3.71
CA LEU A 105 -13.73 8.63 -5.04
C LEU A 105 -13.52 7.12 -5.04
N PHE A 106 -12.49 6.62 -4.36
CA PHE A 106 -12.30 5.18 -4.23
C PHE A 106 -13.45 4.53 -3.46
N GLY A 107 -13.88 5.13 -2.34
CA GLY A 107 -14.95 4.59 -1.51
C GLY A 107 -16.32 4.61 -2.16
N THR A 108 -16.61 5.62 -2.99
CA THR A 108 -17.94 5.83 -3.58
C THR A 108 -18.07 5.30 -5.01
N GLN A 109 -16.98 5.23 -5.78
CA GLN A 109 -17.03 4.91 -7.21
C GLN A 109 -16.20 3.69 -7.61
N VAL A 110 -15.02 3.47 -7.00
CA VAL A 110 -14.12 2.38 -7.43
C VAL A 110 -14.42 1.07 -6.69
N ILE A 111 -14.38 1.09 -5.36
CA ILE A 111 -14.54 -0.11 -4.52
C ILE A 111 -15.91 -0.80 -4.76
N PRO A 112 -17.05 -0.08 -4.83
CA PRO A 112 -18.36 -0.71 -5.01
C PRO A 112 -18.52 -1.52 -6.31
N GLU A 113 -17.72 -1.25 -7.34
CA GLU A 113 -17.76 -2.03 -8.59
C GLU A 113 -17.15 -3.43 -8.44
N PHE A 114 -16.24 -3.61 -7.48
CA PHE A 114 -15.56 -4.89 -7.23
C PHE A 114 -16.05 -5.59 -5.96
N ASP A 115 -16.28 -4.84 -4.87
CA ASP A 115 -16.78 -5.38 -3.59
C ASP A 115 -18.26 -5.03 -3.41
N LYS A 116 -19.11 -5.87 -4.00
CA LYS A 116 -20.58 -5.74 -3.94
C LYS A 116 -21.20 -6.39 -2.70
N ASP A 117 -20.39 -7.12 -1.93
CA ASP A 117 -20.85 -7.80 -0.73
C ASP A 117 -20.93 -6.78 0.42
N PRO A 118 -22.10 -6.59 1.06
CA PRO A 118 -22.18 -5.70 2.21
C PRO A 118 -21.35 -6.20 3.40
N VAL A 119 -20.95 -7.48 3.39
CA VAL A 119 -20.05 -8.05 4.39
C VAL A 119 -18.66 -8.18 3.79
N HIS A 120 -17.74 -7.35 4.28
CA HIS A 120 -16.33 -7.41 3.90
C HIS A 120 -15.78 -8.84 4.03
N SER A 121 -15.08 -9.32 2.99
CA SER A 121 -14.68 -10.72 2.84
C SER A 121 -13.97 -11.33 4.06
N THR A 122 -13.10 -10.55 4.71
CA THR A 122 -12.34 -11.01 5.89
C THR A 122 -13.20 -11.15 7.15
N THR A 123 -14.40 -10.57 7.21
CA THR A 123 -15.32 -10.74 8.34
C THR A 123 -15.75 -12.19 8.48
N ARG A 124 -16.16 -12.85 7.38
CA ARG A 124 -16.51 -14.28 7.40
C ARG A 124 -15.32 -15.15 7.79
N MET A 125 -14.12 -14.79 7.34
CA MET A 125 -12.88 -15.49 7.72
C MET A 125 -12.61 -15.40 9.22
N ARG A 126 -12.79 -14.20 9.82
CA ARG A 126 -12.67 -13.99 11.26
C ARG A 126 -13.73 -14.74 12.06
N GLU A 127 -14.97 -14.76 11.60
CA GLU A 127 -16.07 -15.49 12.25
C GLU A 127 -15.87 -17.00 12.20
N ALA A 128 -15.37 -17.52 11.07
CA ALA A 128 -15.07 -18.94 10.90
C ALA A 128 -13.74 -19.36 11.53
N ALA A 129 -12.88 -18.42 11.93
CA ALA A 129 -11.56 -18.70 12.46
C ALA A 129 -11.65 -19.54 13.74
N ARG A 130 -11.03 -20.72 13.71
CA ARG A 130 -10.86 -21.57 14.89
C ARG A 130 -9.46 -21.37 15.44
N PRO A 131 -9.30 -20.94 16.70
CA PRO A 131 -7.98 -20.83 17.32
C PRO A 131 -7.24 -22.16 17.20
N LYS A 132 -6.00 -22.13 16.68
CA LYS A 132 -5.14 -23.32 16.62
C LYS A 132 -4.76 -23.83 18.01
N TYR A 133 -4.67 -22.90 18.96
CA TYR A 133 -4.35 -23.15 20.35
C TYR A 133 -5.46 -22.59 21.23
N GLU A 134 -5.66 -23.18 22.40
CA GLU A 134 -6.57 -22.64 23.39
C GLU A 134 -6.14 -21.22 23.77
N ARG A 135 -7.12 -20.35 24.03
CA ARG A 135 -6.82 -19.03 24.55
C ARG A 135 -6.08 -19.21 25.87
N TRP A 136 -4.92 -18.58 26.00
CA TRP A 136 -4.16 -18.60 27.25
C TRP A 136 -5.07 -18.21 28.42
N ASN A 137 -5.26 -19.13 29.36
CA ASN A 137 -6.15 -18.98 30.50
C ASN A 137 -5.45 -19.31 31.83
N GLN A 138 -4.11 -19.42 31.81
CA GLN A 138 -3.34 -19.62 33.04
C GLN A 138 -2.92 -18.26 33.61
N PRO A 139 -2.76 -18.15 34.94
CA PRO A 139 -2.22 -16.95 35.55
C PRO A 139 -0.80 -16.69 35.05
N PHE A 140 -0.43 -15.43 34.85
CA PHE A 140 0.93 -15.04 34.44
C PHE A 140 2.00 -15.54 35.44
N SER A 141 1.62 -15.79 36.70
CA SER A 141 2.50 -16.31 37.75
C SER A 141 3.09 -17.70 37.46
N ASP A 142 2.45 -18.49 36.59
CA ASP A 142 2.81 -19.90 36.39
C ASP A 142 3.66 -20.10 35.12
N VAL A 143 3.78 -19.06 34.30
CA VAL A 143 4.82 -18.98 33.27
C VAL A 143 6.09 -18.51 33.97
N VAL A 144 6.88 -19.46 34.42
CA VAL A 144 8.29 -19.17 34.70
C VAL A 144 8.94 -18.95 33.33
N LEU A 145 8.88 -17.71 32.83
CA LEU A 145 9.92 -17.24 31.94
C LEU A 145 11.19 -17.41 32.78
N ASN A 146 12.04 -18.38 32.44
CA ASN A 146 13.40 -18.48 33.00
C ASN A 146 14.28 -17.32 32.51
N ALA A 147 13.68 -16.16 32.32
CA ALA A 147 14.29 -14.90 31.99
C ALA A 147 13.93 -13.97 33.15
N GLU A 148 14.96 -13.45 33.81
CA GLU A 148 14.82 -12.26 34.65
C GLU A 148 13.92 -11.25 33.90
N PRO A 149 12.89 -10.66 34.54
CA PRO A 149 12.07 -9.64 33.93
C PRO A 149 12.89 -8.35 33.79
N VAL A 150 13.86 -8.36 32.88
CA VAL A 150 14.62 -7.19 32.50
C VAL A 150 13.73 -6.41 31.55
N ILE A 151 12.94 -5.50 32.10
CA ILE A 151 12.36 -4.43 31.29
C ILE A 151 13.56 -3.65 30.73
N PRO A 152 13.75 -3.60 29.40
CA PRO A 152 14.83 -2.81 28.82
C PRO A 152 14.71 -1.38 29.36
N THR A 153 15.81 -0.76 29.74
CA THR A 153 15.79 0.60 30.32
C THR A 153 15.09 1.61 29.41
N SER A 154 15.05 1.35 28.09
CA SER A 154 14.31 2.13 27.09
C SER A 154 12.78 2.02 27.17
N ALA A 155 12.25 0.99 27.84
CA ALA A 155 10.82 0.75 28.05
C ALA A 155 10.33 1.25 29.43
N LEU A 156 11.22 1.76 30.28
CA LEU A 156 10.85 2.47 31.49
C LEU A 156 10.41 3.88 31.09
N ILE A 157 9.15 4.22 31.36
CA ILE A 157 8.65 5.59 31.20
C ILE A 157 9.51 6.48 32.11
N GLN A 158 10.31 7.35 31.50
CA GLN A 158 11.10 8.35 32.21
C GLN A 158 10.12 9.42 32.72
N TYR A 159 10.00 9.53 34.03
CA TYR A 159 9.28 10.64 34.70
C TYR A 159 10.09 11.93 34.64
#